data_AF-A0A2D2C167-F1
#
_entry.id   AF-A0A2D2C167-F1
#
_cell.length_a   1.000
_cell.length_b   1.000
_cell.length_c   1.000
_cell.angle_alpha   90.00
_cell.angle_beta   90.00
_cell.angle_gamma   90.00
#
_symmetry.space_group_name_H-M   'P 1'
#
loop_
_entity.id
_entity.type
_entity.pdbx_description
1 polymer ?
#
loop_
_entity_poly.entity_id
_entity_poly.type
_entity_poly.pdbx_seq_one_letter_code
_entity_poly.pdbx_strand_id
1 'polypeptide(L)' 'MKATRDEQTFTLSGVQWSGTYPLDELPKWLAFYQRMRDAHLSGAPYYDAAVRALEGIMEGP' A
#
# COMPACT_ATOMS: atom_id res chain seq x y z
N MET A 1 -7.97 4.41 -0.81
CA MET A 1 -6.55 4.57 -1.19
C MET A 1 -6.42 4.21 -2.66
N LYS A 2 -5.50 4.84 -3.38
CA LYS A 2 -5.15 4.49 -4.75
C LYS A 2 -3.64 4.23 -4.78
N ALA A 3 -3.22 3.13 -5.38
CA ALA A 3 -1.82 2.88 -5.66
C ALA A 3 -1.65 2.81 -7.18
N THR A 4 -0.56 3.40 -7.67
CA THR A 4 -0.12 3.28 -9.06
C THR A 4 1.32 2.80 -9.05
N ARG A 5 1.67 1.87 -9.93
CA ARG A 5 3.07 1.49 -10.14
C ARG A 5 3.60 2.05 -11.45
N ASP A 6 4.86 2.43 -11.40
CA ASP A 6 5.73 2.72 -12.52
C ASP A 6 6.75 1.59 -12.64
N GLU A 7 7.70 1.69 -13.58
CA GLU A 7 8.69 0.63 -13.85
C GLU A 7 9.63 0.34 -12.65
N GLN A 8 9.83 1.31 -11.75
CA GLN A 8 10.78 1.20 -10.62
C GLN A 8 10.23 1.70 -9.28
N THR A 9 9.08 2.35 -9.29
CA THR A 9 8.48 2.98 -8.11
C THR A 9 6.99 2.70 -8.06
N PHE A 10 6.38 2.83 -6.89
CA PHE A 10 4.95 2.92 -6.75
C PHE A 10 4.57 4.19 -5.98
N THR A 11 3.49 4.81 -6.41
CA THR A 11 2.89 5.96 -5.73
C THR A 11 1.65 5.50 -5.00
N LEU A 12 1.62 5.73 -3.68
CA LEU A 12 0.47 5.49 -2.82
C LEU A 12 -0.18 6.83 -2.50
N SER A 13 -1.42 7.00 -2.94
CA SER A 13 -2.23 8.19 -2.71
C SER A 13 -3.38 7.87 -1.75
N GLY A 14 -3.32 8.50 -0.58
CA GLY A 14 -4.42 8.63 0.36
C GLY A 14 -5.34 9.82 0.03
N VAL A 15 -6.29 10.10 0.92
CA VAL A 15 -7.27 11.20 0.74
C VAL A 15 -6.61 12.58 0.83
N GLN A 16 -5.58 12.72 1.66
CA GLN A 16 -4.88 14.00 1.90
C GLN A 16 -3.37 13.92 1.68
N TRP A 17 -2.85 12.78 1.24
CA TRP A 17 -1.41 12.58 1.09
C TRP A 17 -1.12 11.70 -0.12
N SER A 18 0.04 11.92 -0.74
CA SER A 18 0.60 11.08 -1.79
C SER A 18 2.07 10.86 -1.49
N GLY A 19 2.53 9.61 -1.56
CA GLY A 19 3.93 9.24 -1.36
C GLY A 19 4.40 8.31 -2.47
N THR A 20 5.55 8.63 -3.05
CA THR A 20 6.22 7.79 -4.06
C THR A 20 7.36 7.04 -3.40
N TYR A 21 7.37 5.72 -3.59
CA TYR A 21 8.31 4.79 -2.96
C TYR A 21 8.90 3.85 -4.01
N PRO A 22 10.10 3.32 -3.80
CA PRO A 22 10.69 2.30 -4.68
C PRO A 22 9.91 0.98 -4.61
N LEU A 23 9.77 0.30 -5.76
CA LEU A 23 9.12 -1.02 -5.86
C LEU A 23 9.83 -2.09 -5.02
N ASP A 24 11.13 -1.93 -4.78
CA ASP A 24 11.93 -2.82 -3.92
C ASP A 24 11.40 -2.85 -2.47
N GLU A 25 10.82 -1.74 -2.00
CA GLU A 25 10.20 -1.65 -0.68
C GLU A 25 8.72 -2.08 -0.66
N LEU A 26 8.12 -2.37 -1.80
CA LEU A 26 6.71 -2.79 -1.89
C LEU A 26 6.36 -3.98 -0.97
N PRO A 27 7.11 -5.10 -0.96
CA PRO A 27 6.83 -6.21 -0.05
C PRO A 27 6.99 -5.82 1.43
N LYS A 28 7.89 -4.88 1.74
CA LYS A 28 8.10 -4.36 3.10
C LYS A 28 6.92 -3.51 3.55
N TRP A 29 6.40 -2.65 2.69
CA TRP A 29 5.18 -1.86 2.93
C TRP A 29 3.96 -2.76 3.10
N LEU A 30 3.82 -3.80 2.26
CA LEU A 30 2.74 -4.78 2.38
C LEU A 30 2.73 -5.45 3.75
N ALA A 31 3.88 -6.00 4.18
CA ALA A 31 4.02 -6.63 5.49
C ALA A 31 3.76 -5.65 6.64
N PHE A 32 4.18 -4.40 6.50
CA PHE A 32 3.94 -3.35 7.48
C PHE A 32 2.45 -3.04 7.64
N TYR A 33 1.71 -2.85 6.54
CA TYR A 33 0.27 -2.58 6.59
C TYR A 33 -0.55 -3.79 7.04
N GLN A 34 -0.15 -5.02 6.66
CA GLN A 34 -0.78 -6.24 7.19
C GLN A 34 -0.60 -6.36 8.70
N ARG A 35 0.61 -6.09 9.20
CA ARG A 35 0.88 -6.09 10.64
C ARG A 35 0.11 -4.99 11.38
N MET A 36 -0.03 -3.81 10.79
CA MET A 36 -0.85 -2.73 11.36
C MET A 36 -2.33 -3.07 11.37
N ARG A 37 -2.85 -3.75 10.32
CA ARG A 37 -4.23 -4.24 10.29
C ARG A 37 -4.53 -5.19 11.45
N ASP A 38 -3.61 -6.10 11.73
CA ASP A 38 -3.75 -7.09 12.81
C ASP A 38 -3.63 -6.43 14.20
N ALA A 39 -2.68 -5.50 14.36
CA ALA A 39 -2.45 -4.80 15.62
C ALA A 39 -3.48 -3.69 15.94
N HIS A 40 -4.06 -3.06 14.92
CA HIS A 40 -4.98 -1.93 15.06
C HIS A 40 -6.32 -2.19 14.35
N LEU A 41 -7.18 -2.97 15.02
CA LEU A 41 -8.54 -3.29 14.56
C LEU A 41 -9.40 -2.04 14.24
N SER A 42 -9.23 -0.94 14.97
CA SER A 42 -9.97 0.31 14.72
C SER A 42 -9.57 1.02 13.42
N GLY A 43 -8.35 0.79 12.92
CA GLY A 43 -7.84 1.34 11.66
C GLY A 43 -7.84 0.33 10.51
N ALA A 44 -8.27 -0.91 10.77
CA ALA A 44 -8.28 -2.02 9.83
C ALA A 44 -8.83 -1.66 8.43
N PRO A 45 -9.98 -0.96 8.26
CA PRO A 45 -10.48 -0.65 6.92
C PRO A 45 -9.57 0.30 6.12
N TYR A 46 -8.80 1.18 6.78
CA TYR A 46 -7.84 2.06 6.12
C TYR A 46 -6.60 1.30 5.68
N TYR A 47 -6.08 0.42 6.54
CA TYR A 47 -4.92 -0.42 6.22
C TYR A 47 -5.26 -1.49 5.18
N ASP A 48 -6.45 -2.08 5.23
CA ASP A 48 -6.91 -3.05 4.23
C ASP A 48 -7.02 -2.42 2.84
N ALA A 49 -7.52 -1.18 2.76
CA ALA A 49 -7.51 -0.42 1.51
C ALA A 49 -6.10 -0.12 0.98
N ALA A 50 -5.10 0.05 1.87
CA ALA A 50 -3.70 0.21 1.50
C ALA A 50 -3.11 -1.10 0.96
N VAL A 51 -3.33 -2.21 1.68
CA VAL A 51 -2.88 -3.55 1.29
C VAL A 51 -3.46 -3.94 -0.06
N ARG A 52 -4.78 -3.82 -0.25
CA ARG A 52 -5.42 -4.10 -1.56
C ARG A 52 -4.87 -3.27 -2.70
N ALA A 53 -4.59 -1.99 -2.45
CA ALA A 53 -4.01 -1.13 -3.47
C ALA A 53 -2.59 -1.58 -3.83
N LEU A 54 -1.77 -1.94 -2.84
CA LEU A 54 -0.41 -2.47 -3.02
C LEU A 54 -0.40 -3.86 -3.68
N GLU A 55 -1.31 -4.76 -3.32
CA GLU A 55 -1.46 -6.06 -3.98
C GLU A 55 -1.90 -5.90 -5.43
N GLY A 56 -2.84 -4.99 -5.71
CA GLY A 56 -3.31 -4.73 -7.08
C GLY A 56 -2.21 -4.25 -8.01
N ILE A 57 -1.28 -3.42 -7.53
CA ILE A 57 -0.11 -3.02 -8.32
C ILE A 57 0.98 -4.10 -8.34
N MET A 58 0.95 -5.11 -7.47
CA MET A 58 1.90 -6.22 -7.49
C MET A 58 1.48 -7.29 -8.52
N GLU A 59 0.18 -7.57 -8.63
CA GLU A 59 -0.33 -8.71 -9.41
C GLU A 59 -0.29 -8.50 -10.94
N GLY A 60 -0.30 -7.27 -11.45
CA GLY A 60 -0.18 -7.03 -12.89
C GLY A 60 -1.16 -5.99 -13.44
N PRO A 61 -0.90 -5.45 -14.64
CA PRO A 61 -1.61 -4.30 -15.22
C PRO A 61 -3.08 -4.57 -15.58
#